data_AF-A0A2N4UMK8-F1
#
_entry.id   AF-A0A2N4UMK8-F1
#
_cell.length_a   1.000
_cell.length_b   1.000
_cell.length_c   1.000
_cell.angle_alpha   90.00
_cell.angle_beta   90.00
_cell.angle_gamma   90.00
#
_symmetry.space_group_name_H-M   'P 1'
#
loop_
_entity.id
_entity.type
_entity.pdbx_description
1 polymer ?
#
loop_
_entity_poly.entity_id
_entity_poly.type
_entity_poly.pdbx_seq_one_letter_code
_entity_poly.pdbx_strand_id
1 'polypeptide(L)'
;MNKRVSLGLDDDIDLSELIPKYNEKTSPMTQQQKDILLSEGAKHGFVSREPTVQRRRRVSPYTAQFGGKCRPAVKVLFQEASTRMNCYDTITLEKAIEALLEKENYIDLLDEFRKIVK
;
A
#
# COMPACT_ATOMS: atom_id res chain seq x y z
N MET A 1 -20.41 12.94 61.21
CA MET A 1 -19.19 13.10 60.39
C MET A 1 -18.75 11.71 59.93
N ASN A 2 -18.95 11.36 58.67
CA ASN A 2 -18.59 10.04 58.15
C ASN A 2 -17.10 10.01 57.80
N LYS A 3 -16.31 9.34 58.64
CA LYS A 3 -14.89 9.05 58.40
C LYS A 3 -14.84 7.94 57.35
N ARG A 4 -14.32 8.24 56.15
CA ARG A 4 -14.11 7.22 55.10
C ARG A 4 -13.09 6.21 55.62
N VAL A 5 -13.43 4.93 55.58
CA VAL A 5 -12.50 3.82 55.82
C VAL A 5 -11.60 3.75 54.59
N SER A 6 -10.31 4.07 54.74
CA SER A 6 -9.33 3.82 53.68
C SER A 6 -9.13 2.31 53.57
N LEU A 7 -9.01 1.80 52.35
CA LEU A 7 -8.89 0.36 52.06
C LEU A 7 -7.55 -0.26 52.50
N GLY A 8 -6.76 0.43 53.34
CA GLY A 8 -5.46 -0.06 53.81
C GLY A 8 -4.46 -0.33 52.68
N LEU A 9 -4.69 0.23 51.49
CA LEU A 9 -3.80 0.12 50.33
C LEU A 9 -2.72 1.21 50.41
N ASP A 10 -2.06 1.33 51.57
CA ASP A 10 -0.85 2.14 51.74
C ASP A 10 0.41 1.33 51.37
N ASP A 11 0.24 0.05 50.99
CA ASP A 11 1.30 -0.77 50.44
C ASP A 11 1.55 -0.36 48.99
N ASP A 12 2.80 0.01 48.70
CA ASP A 12 3.28 0.26 47.34
C ASP A 12 2.97 -0.97 46.46
N ILE A 13 1.87 -0.89 45.71
CA ILE A 13 1.46 -1.97 44.82
C ILE A 13 2.53 -2.09 43.74
N ASP A 14 3.31 -3.16 43.79
CA ASP A 14 4.36 -3.40 42.81
C ASP A 14 3.75 -3.78 41.46
N LEU A 15 3.60 -2.78 40.60
CA LEU A 15 3.12 -2.93 39.23
C LEU A 15 4.22 -3.42 38.28
N SER A 16 5.42 -3.73 38.77
CA SER A 16 6.57 -4.12 37.94
C SER A 16 6.29 -5.33 37.04
N GLU A 17 5.45 -6.27 37.48
CA GLU A 17 5.06 -7.45 36.68
C GLU A 17 4.11 -7.12 35.53
N LEU A 18 3.35 -6.02 35.64
CA LEU A 18 2.39 -5.56 34.64
C LEU A 18 3.03 -4.61 33.62
N ILE A 19 4.25 -4.12 33.88
CA ILE A 19 5.02 -3.35 32.93
C ILE A 19 5.54 -4.32 31.88
N PRO A 20 5.02 -4.31 30.63
CA PRO A 20 5.58 -5.16 29.60
C PRO A 20 7.04 -4.78 29.45
N LYS A 21 7.95 -5.76 29.62
CA LYS A 21 9.37 -5.59 29.34
C LYS A 21 9.47 -5.10 27.91
N TYR A 22 9.79 -3.82 27.74
CA TYR A 22 9.63 -3.01 26.53
C TYR A 22 10.38 -3.57 25.28
N ASN A 23 11.09 -4.69 25.41
CA ASN A 23 11.98 -5.26 24.40
C ASN A 23 11.81 -6.77 24.17
N GLU A 24 10.79 -7.44 24.70
CA GLU A 24 10.48 -8.78 24.22
C GLU A 24 9.83 -8.67 22.84
N LYS A 25 10.68 -8.56 21.81
CA LYS A 25 10.29 -8.78 20.42
C LYS A 25 9.69 -10.17 20.39
N THR A 26 8.37 -10.27 20.36
CA THR A 26 7.66 -11.53 20.17
C THR A 26 8.28 -12.18 18.94
N SER A 27 8.87 -13.36 19.17
CA SER A 27 9.50 -14.09 18.08
C SER A 27 8.42 -14.33 17.02
N PRO A 28 8.71 -14.09 15.74
CA PRO A 28 7.70 -14.27 14.69
C PRO A 28 7.16 -15.70 14.77
N MET A 29 5.84 -15.85 14.96
CA MET A 29 5.19 -17.17 14.98
C MET A 29 5.60 -17.97 13.75
N THR A 30 5.92 -19.24 13.96
CA THR A 30 6.16 -20.19 12.87
C THR A 30 4.89 -20.35 12.03
N GLN A 31 5.05 -20.68 10.74
CA GLN A 31 3.93 -20.84 9.81
C GLN A 31 2.89 -21.85 10.32
N GLN A 32 3.34 -22.96 10.89
CA GLN A 32 2.45 -23.98 11.48
C GLN A 32 1.55 -23.41 12.59
N GLN A 33 2.08 -22.54 13.45
CA GLN A 33 1.29 -21.92 14.52
C GLN A 33 0.25 -20.95 13.96
N LYS A 34 0.56 -20.25 12.87
CA LYS A 34 -0.39 -19.35 12.18
C LYS A 34 -1.53 -20.12 11.54
N ASP A 35 -1.23 -21.23 10.89
CA ASP A 35 -2.23 -22.07 10.22
C ASP A 35 -3.23 -22.67 11.23
N ILE A 36 -2.73 -23.12 12.39
CA ILE A 36 -3.57 -23.59 13.50
C ILE A 36 -4.50 -22.47 13.96
N LEU A 37 -3.96 -21.28 14.23
CA LEU A 37 -4.73 -20.13 14.71
C LEU A 37 -5.81 -19.70 13.70
N LEU A 38 -5.48 -19.67 12.41
CA LEU A 38 -6.44 -19.37 11.34
C LEU A 38 -7.55 -20.43 11.28
N SER A 39 -7.21 -21.71 11.43
CA SER A 39 -8.18 -22.81 11.38
C SER A 39 -9.14 -22.81 12.57
N GLU A 40 -8.65 -22.50 13.77
CA GLU A 40 -9.48 -22.40 14.98
C GLU A 40 -10.34 -21.14 14.96
N GLY A 41 -9.78 -20.00 14.53
CA GLY A 41 -10.53 -18.77 14.34
C GLY A 41 -11.72 -18.94 13.39
N ALA A 42 -11.50 -19.63 12.26
CA ALA A 42 -12.56 -19.91 11.29
C ALA A 42 -13.70 -20.76 11.87
N LYS A 43 -13.38 -21.76 12.71
CA LYS A 43 -14.39 -22.60 13.40
C LYS A 43 -15.28 -21.78 14.34
N HIS A 44 -14.73 -20.72 14.95
CA HIS A 44 -15.45 -19.80 15.82
C HIS A 44 -16.09 -18.61 15.08
N GLY A 45 -16.10 -18.64 13.74
CA GLY A 45 -16.73 -17.59 12.93
C GLY A 45 -15.89 -16.32 12.78
N PHE A 46 -14.63 -16.33 13.23
CA PHE A 46 -13.71 -15.23 12.98
C PHE A 46 -13.22 -15.27 11.53
N VAL A 47 -13.42 -14.17 10.82
CA VAL A 47 -12.91 -13.98 9.46
C VAL A 47 -11.49 -13.42 9.56
N SER A 48 -10.54 -14.01 8.83
CA SER A 48 -9.18 -13.48 8.74
C SER A 48 -9.22 -12.06 8.19
N ARG A 49 -8.58 -11.14 8.92
CA ARG A 49 -8.34 -9.76 8.48
C ARG A 49 -6.96 -9.59 7.86
N GLU A 50 -6.20 -10.68 7.72
CA GLU A 50 -4.93 -10.62 7.02
C GLU A 50 -5.22 -10.17 5.57
N PRO A 51 -4.45 -9.20 5.05
CA PRO A 51 -4.65 -8.75 3.68
C PRO A 51 -4.44 -9.93 2.74
N THR A 52 -5.55 -10.46 2.19
CA THR A 52 -5.59 -11.55 1.22
C THR A 52 -4.61 -11.25 0.10
N VAL A 53 -3.43 -11.87 0.14
CA VAL A 53 -2.29 -11.67 -0.77
C VAL A 53 -2.05 -10.20 -1.06
N GLN A 54 -0.97 -9.61 -0.56
CA GLN A 54 -0.50 -8.32 -1.06
C GLN A 54 -0.50 -8.38 -2.61
N ARG A 55 -1.58 -7.90 -3.25
CA ARG A 55 -1.51 -7.30 -4.57
C ARG A 55 -0.38 -6.34 -4.33
N ARG A 56 0.78 -6.62 -4.91
CA ARG A 56 1.84 -5.64 -5.04
C ARG A 56 1.15 -4.51 -5.81
N ARG A 57 0.49 -3.61 -5.10
CA ARG A 57 0.06 -2.35 -5.63
C ARG A 57 1.41 -1.75 -5.97
N ARG A 58 1.76 -1.79 -7.26
CA ARG A 58 2.79 -0.91 -7.82
C ARG A 58 2.52 0.44 -7.14
N VAL A 59 3.55 0.96 -6.47
CA VAL A 59 3.46 2.13 -5.59
C VAL A 59 2.47 3.14 -6.19
N SER A 60 1.46 3.52 -5.40
CA SER A 60 0.28 4.20 -5.95
C SER A 60 0.70 5.53 -6.59
N PRO A 61 0.06 5.93 -7.69
CA PRO A 61 0.43 7.10 -8.48
C PRO A 61 0.09 8.43 -7.78
N TYR A 62 0.25 8.56 -6.46
CA TYR A 62 0.22 9.90 -5.84
C TYR A 62 1.49 10.71 -6.17
N THR A 63 2.58 10.04 -6.56
CA THR A 63 3.85 10.65 -7.04
C THR A 63 4.06 10.54 -8.56
N ALA A 64 3.19 9.82 -9.29
CA ALA A 64 3.28 9.62 -10.74
C ALA A 64 1.90 9.62 -11.42
N GLN A 65 0.94 10.36 -10.86
CA GLN A 65 -0.37 10.54 -11.51
C GLN A 65 -0.17 11.41 -12.74
N PHE A 66 -0.69 10.95 -13.87
CA PHE A 66 -0.92 11.83 -15.02
C PHE A 66 -1.87 12.96 -14.58
N GLY A 67 -1.28 14.12 -14.27
CA GLY A 67 -1.98 15.34 -13.85
C GLY A 67 -2.63 16.10 -15.01
N GLY A 68 -2.52 15.57 -16.24
CA GLY A 68 -3.14 16.15 -17.41
C GLY A 68 -4.66 16.12 -17.31
N LYS A 69 -5.30 17.23 -17.71
CA LYS A 69 -6.75 17.33 -17.78
C LYS A 69 -7.23 16.49 -18.98
N CYS A 70 -7.85 15.35 -18.70
CA CYS A 70 -8.46 14.49 -19.72
C CYS A 70 -9.92 14.21 -19.41
N ARG A 71 -10.66 13.76 -20.44
CA ARG A 71 -12.03 13.28 -20.27
C ARG A 71 -12.03 12.03 -19.35
N PRO A 72 -13.05 11.86 -18.47
CA PRO A 72 -13.05 10.77 -17.48
C PRO A 72 -12.87 9.37 -18.08
N ALA A 73 -13.58 9.06 -19.18
CA ALA A 73 -13.49 7.75 -19.84
C ALA A 73 -12.13 7.47 -20.48
N VAL A 74 -11.43 8.50 -20.94
CA VAL A 74 -10.11 8.38 -21.58
C VAL A 74 -9.05 7.97 -20.56
N LYS A 75 -9.17 8.44 -19.31
CA LYS A 75 -8.24 8.07 -18.23
C LYS A 75 -8.27 6.57 -17.93
N VAL A 76 -9.47 5.97 -17.93
CA VAL A 76 -9.64 4.53 -17.71
C VAL A 76 -9.02 3.73 -18.86
N LEU A 77 -9.30 4.14 -20.11
CA LEU A 77 -8.76 3.49 -21.29
C LEU A 77 -7.23 3.57 -21.35
N PHE A 78 -6.66 4.70 -20.96
CA PHE A 78 -5.21 4.88 -20.88
C PHE A 78 -4.56 3.96 -19.85
N GLN A 79 -5.15 3.82 -18.66
CA GLN A 79 -4.66 2.89 -17.63
C GLN A 79 -4.79 1.42 -18.03
N GLU A 80 -5.83 1.08 -18.78
CA GLU A 80 -5.99 -0.27 -19.30
C GLU A 80 -4.94 -0.57 -20.38
N ALA A 81 -4.66 0.41 -21.26
CA ALA A 81 -3.59 0.30 -22.26
C ALA A 81 -2.20 0.14 -21.60
N SER A 82 -1.88 0.95 -20.58
CA SER A 82 -0.60 0.85 -19.86
C SER A 82 -0.46 -0.50 -19.15
N THR A 83 -1.54 -1.02 -18.58
CA THR A 83 -1.59 -2.34 -17.95
C THR A 83 -1.33 -3.47 -18.95
N ARG A 84 -1.99 -3.43 -20.13
CA ARG A 84 -1.79 -4.43 -21.20
C ARG A 84 -0.37 -4.40 -21.76
N MET A 85 0.23 -3.21 -21.87
CA MET A 85 1.62 -3.02 -22.30
C MET A 85 2.64 -3.31 -21.19
N ASN A 86 2.18 -3.61 -19.97
CA ASN A 86 3.00 -3.81 -18.78
C ASN A 86 3.96 -2.63 -18.47
N CYS A 87 3.63 -1.42 -18.93
CA CYS A 87 4.43 -0.21 -18.79
C CYS A 87 3.87 0.69 -17.68
N TYR A 88 4.66 1.67 -17.23
CA TYR A 88 4.15 2.75 -16.37
C TYR A 88 3.39 3.79 -17.19
N ASP A 89 2.49 4.54 -16.54
CA ASP A 89 1.66 5.57 -17.19
C ASP A 89 2.52 6.66 -17.86
N THR A 90 3.67 7.03 -17.28
CA THR A 90 4.63 7.99 -17.87
C THR A 90 5.24 7.48 -19.17
N ILE A 91 5.73 6.24 -19.16
CA ILE A 91 6.32 5.58 -20.33
C ILE A 91 5.25 5.39 -21.42
N THR A 92 4.01 5.07 -21.02
CA THR A 92 2.89 4.92 -21.96
C THR A 92 2.56 6.26 -22.62
N LEU A 93 2.68 7.37 -21.89
CA LEU A 93 2.51 8.72 -22.43
C LEU A 93 3.62 9.07 -23.42
N GLU A 94 4.88 8.84 -23.05
CA GLU A 94 6.04 9.09 -23.90
C GLU A 94 5.93 8.35 -25.23
N LYS A 95 5.59 7.05 -25.18
CA LYS A 95 5.33 6.23 -26.37
C LYS A 95 4.14 6.75 -27.21
N ALA A 96 3.09 7.24 -26.55
CA ALA A 96 1.94 7.81 -27.25
C ALA A 96 2.30 9.12 -27.97
N ILE A 97 3.14 9.96 -27.36
CA ILE A 97 3.65 11.19 -27.97
C ILE A 97 4.55 10.85 -29.16
N GLU A 98 5.49 9.93 -29.00
CA GLU A 98 6.38 9.49 -30.09
C GLU A 98 5.58 8.96 -31.28
N ALA A 99 4.62 8.04 -31.04
CA ALA A 99 3.78 7.48 -32.09
C ALA A 99 2.92 8.54 -32.81
N LEU A 100 2.50 9.60 -32.11
CA LEU A 100 1.74 10.69 -32.70
C LEU A 100 2.62 11.58 -33.58
N LEU A 101 3.83 11.90 -33.11
CA LEU A 101 4.82 12.66 -33.89
C LEU A 101 5.26 11.91 -35.15
N GLU A 102 5.47 10.59 -35.04
CA GLU A 102 5.77 9.72 -36.19
C GLU A 102 4.63 9.68 -37.20
N LYS A 103 3.39 9.58 -36.73
CA LYS A 103 2.20 9.51 -37.59
C LYS A 103 1.98 10.79 -38.40
N GLU A 104 2.16 11.95 -37.77
CA GLU A 104 1.99 13.27 -38.40
C GLU A 104 3.27 13.76 -39.12
N ASN A 105 4.35 12.97 -39.06
CA ASN A 105 5.62 13.22 -39.73
C ASN A 105 6.32 14.53 -39.29
N TYR A 106 6.20 14.87 -38.00
CA TYR A 106 6.85 16.04 -37.40
C TYR A 106 8.27 15.74 -36.97
N ILE A 107 9.19 15.72 -37.95
CA ILE A 107 10.59 15.32 -37.77
C ILE A 107 11.31 16.25 -36.76
N ASP A 108 11.06 17.56 -36.83
CA ASP A 108 11.70 18.54 -35.94
C ASP A 108 11.37 18.28 -34.46
N LEU A 109 10.08 18.07 -34.17
CA LEU A 109 9.58 17.78 -32.81
C LEU A 109 10.00 16.41 -32.32
N LEU A 110 10.12 15.43 -33.22
CA LEU A 110 10.56 14.08 -32.91
C LEU A 110 12.04 14.06 -32.49
N ASP A 111 12.88 14.82 -33.17
CA ASP A 111 14.30 14.97 -32.80
C ASP A 111 14.47 15.71 -31.45
N GLU A 112 13.64 16.72 -31.17
CA GLU A 112 13.61 17.37 -29.85
C GLU A 112 13.13 16.41 -28.76
N PHE A 113 12.06 15.67 -29.03
CA PHE A 113 11.51 14.68 -28.10
C PHE A 113 12.54 13.60 -27.74
N ARG A 114 13.26 13.06 -28.73
CA ARG A 114 14.31 12.05 -28.50
C ARG A 114 15.52 12.59 -27.72
N LYS A 115 15.78 13.90 -27.73
CA LYS A 115 16.82 14.52 -26.89
C LYS A 115 16.37 14.65 -25.44
N ILE A 116 15.08 14.81 -25.17
CA ILE A 116 14.52 14.97 -23.83
C ILE A 116 14.41 13.60 -23.12
N VAL A 117 14.05 12.55 -23.85
CA VAL A 117 13.84 11.20 -23.31
C VAL A 117 15.16 10.44 -23.09
N LYS A 118 16.28 10.91 -23.68
CA LYS A 118 17.63 10.36 -23.49
C LYS A 118 18.23 10.73 -22.15
#